data_AF-N9MFB9-F1
#
_entry.id   AF-N9MFB9-F1
#
_cell.length_a   1.000
_cell.length_b   1.000
_cell.length_c   1.000
_cell.angle_alpha   90.00
_cell.angle_beta   90.00
_cell.angle_gamma   90.00
#
_symmetry.space_group_name_H-M   'P 1'
#
loop_
_entity.id
_entity.type
_entity.pdbx_description
1 polymer ?
#
loop_
_entity_poly.entity_id
_entity_poly.type
_entity_poly.pdbx_seq_one_letter_code
_entity_poly.pdbx_strand_id
1 'polypeptide(L)' 'MPLLMLKRALKKADGIQQYLLKSSDPHSEIDVTRYCQIQQLQCLTQKISDTEFHYLIEST' A
#
# COMPACT_ATOMS: atom_id res chain seq x y z
N MET A 1 -10.38 0.13 -5.98
CA MET A 1 -9.12 0.06 -6.75
C MET A 1 -7.95 0.79 -6.05
N PRO A 2 -7.57 0.41 -4.82
CA PRO A 2 -6.44 1.02 -4.11
C PRO A 2 -5.09 0.80 -4.81
N LEU A 3 -4.89 -0.38 -5.42
CA LEU A 3 -3.67 -0.74 -6.13
C LEU A 3 -3.33 0.15 -7.34
N LEU A 4 -4.32 0.64 -8.06
CA LEU A 4 -4.05 1.53 -9.21
C LEU A 4 -3.53 2.89 -8.77
N MET A 5 -4.03 3.41 -7.64
CA MET A 5 -3.56 4.68 -7.08
C MET A 5 -2.13 4.55 -6.57
N LEU A 6 -1.83 3.45 -5.85
CA LEU A 6 -0.48 3.14 -5.40
C LEU A 6 0.51 3.02 -6.57
N LYS A 7 0.16 2.25 -7.61
CA LYS A 7 0.99 2.11 -8.83
C LYS A 7 1.29 3.44 -9.52
N ARG A 8 0.32 4.36 -9.56
CA ARG A 8 0.51 5.70 -10.15
C ARG A 8 1.41 6.58 -9.30
N ALA A 9 1.32 6.48 -7.97
CA ALA A 9 2.18 7.23 -7.05
C ALA A 9 3.63 6.78 -7.15
N LEU A 10 3.87 5.46 -7.09
CA LEU A 10 5.20 4.86 -7.19
C LEU A 10 5.90 5.17 -8.52
N LYS A 11 5.17 5.18 -9.65
CA LYS A 11 5.75 5.51 -10.97
C LYS A 11 6.22 6.96 -11.13
N LYS A 12 5.79 7.87 -10.25
CA LYS A 12 6.14 9.31 -10.32
C LYS A 12 7.21 9.71 -9.31
N ALA A 13 7.71 8.77 -8.51
CA ALA A 13 8.63 9.05 -7.44
C ALA A 13 10.07 8.88 -7.90
N ASP A 14 10.85 9.95 -7.79
CA ASP A 14 12.31 9.88 -7.81
C ASP A 14 12.79 9.90 -6.34
N GLY A 15 13.39 8.80 -5.89
CA GLY A 15 13.98 8.65 -4.55
C GLY A 15 13.08 7.96 -3.50
N ILE A 16 13.56 7.97 -2.24
CA ILE A 16 12.88 7.33 -1.10
C ILE A 16 11.60 8.08 -0.79
N GLN A 17 10.45 7.40 -0.91
CA GLN A 17 9.15 7.97 -0.58
C GLN A 17 8.33 7.03 0.30
N GLN A 18 7.57 7.66 1.20
CA GLN A 18 6.66 6.99 2.11
C GLN A 18 5.21 7.34 1.74
N TYR A 19 4.37 6.32 1.66
CA TYR A 19 2.96 6.43 1.31
C TYR A 19 2.10 5.86 2.42
N LEU A 20 1.01 6.57 2.73
CA LEU A 20 -0.08 6.05 3.56
C LEU A 20 -1.28 5.74 2.67
N LEU A 21 -1.55 4.45 2.47
CA LEU A 21 -2.72 3.98 1.73
C LEU A 21 -3.81 3.57 2.72
N LYS A 22 -4.96 4.24 2.64
CA LYS A 22 -6.14 3.90 3.42
C LYS A 22 -7.13 3.16 2.54
N SER A 23 -7.65 2.03 3.02
CA SER A 23 -8.61 1.24 2.28
C SER A 23 -9.68 0.66 3.19
N SER A 24 -10.92 0.70 2.72
CA SER A 24 -12.05 0.04 3.36
C SER A 24 -12.49 -1.24 2.65
N ASP A 25 -11.68 -1.73 1.72
CA ASP A 25 -11.95 -2.91 0.93
C ASP A 25 -11.50 -4.16 1.70
N PRO A 26 -12.39 -5.16 1.94
CA PRO A 26 -12.08 -6.35 2.72
C PRO A 26 -10.98 -7.22 2.09
N HIS A 27 -10.73 -7.10 0.78
CA HIS A 27 -9.67 -7.84 0.10
C HIS A 27 -8.38 -7.04 -0.07
N SER A 28 -8.37 -5.77 0.34
CA SER A 28 -7.21 -4.89 0.18
C SER A 28 -5.97 -5.41 0.90
N GLU A 29 -6.13 -6.15 2.00
CA GLU A 29 -5.01 -6.65 2.80
C GLU A 29 -4.14 -7.61 1.99
N ILE A 30 -4.77 -8.58 1.33
CA ILE A 30 -4.09 -9.58 0.49
C ILE A 30 -3.46 -8.88 -0.72
N ASP A 31 -4.23 -8.03 -1.38
CA ASP A 31 -3.85 -7.36 -2.62
C ASP A 31 -2.67 -6.40 -2.45
N VAL A 32 -2.71 -5.55 -1.41
CA VAL A 32 -1.67 -4.56 -1.12
C VAL A 32 -0.42 -5.24 -0.59
N THR A 33 -0.54 -6.17 0.36
CA THR A 33 0.60 -6.88 0.94
C THR A 33 1.34 -7.68 -0.13
N ARG A 34 0.60 -8.44 -0.96
CA ARG A 34 1.18 -9.21 -2.07
C ARG A 34 1.88 -8.32 -3.08
N TYR A 35 1.28 -7.18 -3.45
CA TYR A 35 1.91 -6.25 -4.37
C TYR A 35 3.22 -5.68 -3.81
N CYS A 36 3.23 -5.27 -2.55
CA CYS A 36 4.43 -4.74 -1.91
C CYS A 36 5.54 -5.79 -1.85
N GLN A 37 5.21 -7.06 -1.53
CA GLN A 37 6.17 -8.17 -1.57
C GLN A 37 6.78 -8.38 -2.96
N ILE A 38 5.95 -8.41 -4.02
CA ILE A 38 6.43 -8.62 -5.40
C ILE A 38 7.32 -7.46 -5.85
N GLN A 39 7.04 -6.23 -5.42
CA GLN A 39 7.81 -5.05 -5.77
C GLN A 39 8.97 -4.77 -4.81
N GLN A 40 9.21 -5.64 -3.83
CA GLN A 40 10.23 -5.47 -2.78
C GLN A 40 10.12 -4.13 -2.03
N LEU A 41 8.89 -3.66 -1.82
CA LEU A 41 8.59 -2.46 -1.04
C LEU A 41 8.40 -2.85 0.43
N GLN A 42 8.90 -2.02 1.35
CA GLN A 42 8.53 -2.18 2.74
C GLN A 42 7.06 -1.79 2.91
N CYS A 43 6.29 -2.61 3.61
CA CYS A 43 4.87 -2.39 3.82
C CYS A 43 4.48 -2.86 5.21
N LEU A 44 3.97 -1.93 6.02
CA LEU A 44 3.41 -2.20 7.32
C LEU A 44 1.89 -2.05 7.24
N THR A 45 1.18 -3.14 7.52
CA THR A 45 -0.28 -3.19 7.52
C THR A 45 -0.80 -2.95 8.93
N GLN A 46 -1.81 -2.10 9.05
CA GLN A 46 -2.51 -1.82 10.30
C GLN A 46 -4.02 -1.90 10.08
N LYS A 47 -4.68 -2.82 10.80
CA LYS A 47 -6.15 -2.89 10.86
C LYS A 47 -6.65 -1.85 11.87
N ILE A 48 -7.38 -0.85 11.38
CA ILE A 48 -7.94 0.24 12.20
C ILE A 48 -9.33 -0.12 12.71
N SER A 49 -10.12 -0.78 11.85
CA SER A 49 -11.43 -1.31 12.19
C SER A 49 -11.75 -2.53 11.33
N ASP A 50 -12.93 -3.13 11.49
CA ASP A 50 -13.36 -4.24 10.63
C ASP A 50 -13.54 -3.86 9.16
N THR A 51 -13.69 -2.57 8.88
CA THR A 51 -13.89 -2.04 7.53
C THR A 51 -12.82 -1.03 7.14
N GLU A 52 -11.70 -0.91 7.88
CA GLU A 52 -10.67 0.07 7.57
C GLU A 52 -9.26 -0.46 7.87
N PHE A 53 -8.42 -0.39 6.84
CA PHE A 53 -7.04 -0.82 6.84
C PHE A 53 -6.15 0.33 6.36
N HIS A 54 -5.05 0.54 7.05
CA HIS A 54 -4.01 1.49 6.68
C HIS A 54 -2.74 0.71 6.33
N TYR A 55 -2.08 1.09 5.24
CA TYR A 55 -0.83 0.50 4.79
C TYR A 55 0.22 1.60 4.69
N LEU A 56 1.30 1.45 5.45
CA LEU A 56 2.45 2.33 5.39
C LEU A 56 3.49 1.69 4.48
N ILE A 57 3.72 2.30 3.32
CA ILE A 57 4.53 1.75 2.24
C ILE A 57 5.74 2.64 2.02
N GLU A 58 6.94 2.06 2.02
CA GLU A 58 8.18 2.78 1.73
C GLU A 58 8.86 2.18 0.50
N SER A 59 9.18 3.03 -0.48
CA SER A 59 10.04 2.66 -1.60
C SER A 59 11.47 3.08 -1.30
N THR A 60 12.40 2.14 -1.45
CA THR A 60 13.86 2.37 -1.36
C THR A 60 14.42 2.90 -2.67
#